data_AF-A0A7X1TZ90-F1
#
_entry.id   AF-A0A7X1TZ90-F1
#
_cell.length_a   1.000
_cell.length_b   1.000
_cell.length_c   1.000
_cell.angle_alpha   90.00
_cell.angle_beta   90.00
_cell.angle_gamma   90.00
#
_symmetry.space_group_name_H-M   'P 1'
#
loop_
_entity.id
_entity.type
_entity.pdbx_description
1 polymer ?
#
loop_
_entity_poly.entity_id
_entity_poly.type
_entity_poly.pdbx_seq_one_letter_code
_entity_poly.pdbx_strand_id
1 'polypeptide(L)'
;MSIEIWDLWYPKAAATGIPFARGRLDATEALLVHAVPEHLTVEIRTDNGERIAFAQDLPRTLQSPVCLLRREGVSIRREDIWPTDAELGLPILLPGGEVGILRSWWHADDRKEWRWQIELSNSIR
;
A
#
# COMPACT_ATOMS: atom_id res chain seq x y z
N MET A 1 -16.85 -12.15 0.69
CA MET A 1 -15.53 -11.51 0.58
C MET A 1 -14.97 -11.42 1.99
N SER A 2 -13.73 -11.84 2.22
CA SER A 2 -13.09 -11.73 3.54
C SER A 2 -12.45 -10.35 3.67
N ILE A 3 -12.60 -9.72 4.83
CA ILE A 3 -11.97 -8.44 5.12
C ILE A 3 -10.56 -8.66 5.66
N GLU A 4 -9.62 -7.85 5.19
CA GLU A 4 -8.24 -7.79 5.64
C GLU A 4 -7.93 -6.41 6.23
N ILE A 5 -7.08 -6.40 7.26
CA ILE A 5 -6.45 -5.20 7.82
C ILE A 5 -4.98 -5.21 7.41
N TRP A 6 -4.58 -4.17 6.68
CA TRP A 6 -3.19 -3.94 6.27
C TRP A 6 -2.59 -2.86 7.15
N ASP A 7 -1.67 -3.26 8.03
CA ASP A 7 -0.94 -2.39 8.94
C ASP A 7 0.46 -2.10 8.42
N LEU A 8 0.77 -0.82 8.23
CA LEU A 8 2.03 -0.35 7.71
C LEU A 8 2.73 0.49 8.78
N TRP A 9 3.98 0.16 9.06
CA TRP A 9 4.78 0.77 10.11
C TRP A 9 6.08 1.31 9.52
N TYR A 10 6.46 2.51 9.92
CA TYR A 10 7.76 3.08 9.58
C TYR A 10 8.77 2.80 10.71
N PRO A 11 9.65 1.79 10.59
CA PRO A 11 10.54 1.36 11.67
C PRO A 11 11.68 2.33 11.99
N LYS A 12 12.04 3.25 11.08
CA LYS A 12 13.21 4.14 11.25
C LYS A 12 12.87 5.54 11.79
N ALA A 13 11.61 5.78 12.16
CA ALA A 13 11.20 7.02 12.84
C ALA A 13 11.08 6.80 14.35
N ALA A 14 11.30 7.85 15.15
CA ALA A 14 11.22 7.77 16.62
C ALA A 14 12.08 6.62 17.23
N ALA A 15 11.81 6.24 18.47
CA ALA A 15 12.60 5.22 19.18
C ALA A 15 12.25 3.77 18.78
N THR A 16 11.01 3.51 18.39
CA THR A 16 10.50 2.15 18.06
C THR A 16 9.78 2.10 16.70
N GLY A 17 9.91 3.14 15.89
CA GLY A 17 9.06 3.36 14.73
C GLY A 17 7.75 4.08 15.05
N ILE A 18 6.97 4.36 14.00
CA ILE A 18 5.62 4.95 14.10
C ILE A 18 4.65 4.24 13.15
N PRO A 19 3.34 4.22 13.44
CA PRO A 19 2.33 3.85 12.45
C PRO A 19 2.45 4.76 11.24
N PHE A 20 2.45 4.17 10.06
CA PHE A 20 2.44 4.91 8.79
C PHE A 20 1.04 4.98 8.20
N ALA A 21 0.39 3.84 8.01
CA ALA A 21 -0.97 3.75 7.47
C ALA A 21 -1.65 2.46 7.94
N ARG A 22 -2.99 2.48 8.01
CA ARG A 22 -3.81 1.29 8.25
C ARG A 22 -4.99 1.29 7.31
N GLY A 23 -5.08 0.27 6.45
CA GLY A 23 -6.21 0.06 5.55
C GLY A 23 -7.09 -1.11 6.01
N ARG A 24 -8.42 -0.96 5.90
CA ARG A 24 -9.40 -2.05 6.00
C ARG A 24 -10.07 -2.20 4.64
N LEU A 25 -9.94 -3.38 4.02
CA LEU A 25 -10.38 -3.62 2.65
C LEU A 25 -10.80 -5.08 2.42
N ASP A 26 -11.49 -5.32 1.30
CA ASP A 26 -11.68 -6.67 0.78
C ASP A 26 -10.30 -7.30 0.50
N ALA A 27 -10.18 -8.61 0.76
CA ALA A 27 -8.92 -9.33 0.62
C ALA A 27 -8.29 -9.16 -0.77
N THR A 28 -6.98 -8.92 -0.81
CA THR A 28 -6.23 -8.70 -2.04
C THR A 28 -4.83 -9.33 -1.95
N GLU A 29 -4.26 -9.66 -3.11
CA GLU A 29 -2.87 -10.08 -3.23
C GLU A 29 -1.94 -8.91 -3.60
N ALA A 30 -2.52 -7.78 -4.03
CA ALA A 30 -1.78 -6.60 -4.44
C ALA A 30 -2.41 -5.32 -3.87
N LEU A 31 -1.57 -4.49 -3.25
CA LEU A 31 -1.96 -3.20 -2.69
C LEU A 31 -0.95 -2.14 -3.10
N LEU A 32 -1.42 -1.08 -3.78
CA LEU A 32 -0.63 0.12 -3.98
C LEU A 32 -0.64 0.95 -2.68
N VAL A 33 0.44 1.66 -2.41
CA VAL A 33 0.57 2.51 -1.23
C VAL A 33 1.23 3.82 -1.63
N HIS A 34 0.60 4.94 -1.31
CA HIS A 34 1.12 6.26 -1.64
C HIS A 34 2.09 6.77 -0.56
N ALA A 35 3.16 7.46 -0.99
CA ALA A 35 4.11 8.17 -0.13
C ALA A 35 4.81 7.29 0.94
N VAL A 36 5.15 6.05 0.57
CA VAL A 36 5.78 5.09 1.49
C VAL A 36 7.19 5.56 1.93
N PRO A 37 7.53 5.44 3.22
CA PRO A 37 8.86 5.75 3.73
C PRO A 37 9.95 4.84 3.17
N GLU A 38 11.21 5.14 3.48
CA GLU A 38 12.38 4.39 3.01
C GLU A 38 12.43 2.93 3.48
N HIS A 39 11.78 2.61 4.60
CA HIS A 39 11.65 1.26 5.14
C HIS A 39 10.20 1.04 5.57
N LEU A 40 9.68 -0.16 5.38
CA LEU A 40 8.29 -0.47 5.71
C LEU A 40 8.18 -1.84 6.35
N THR A 41 7.65 -1.91 7.57
CA THR A 41 7.15 -3.17 8.13
C THR A 41 5.67 -3.29 7.80
N VAL A 42 5.25 -4.44 7.31
CA VAL A 42 3.87 -4.72 6.88
C VAL A 42 3.34 -5.93 7.62
N GLU A 43 2.15 -5.80 8.20
CA GLU A 43 1.38 -6.90 8.77
C GLU A 43 -0.01 -6.94 8.15
N ILE A 44 -0.45 -8.11 7.72
CA ILE A 44 -1.79 -8.33 7.17
C ILE A 44 -2.54 -9.24 8.13
N ARG A 45 -3.74 -8.84 8.52
CA ARG A 45 -4.58 -9.57 9.47
C ARG A 45 -5.99 -9.75 8.95
N THR A 46 -6.68 -10.79 9.41
CA THR A 46 -8.14 -10.90 9.24
C THR A 46 -8.84 -9.80 10.06
N ASP A 47 -10.12 -9.55 9.78
CA ASP A 47 -10.96 -8.64 10.58
C ASP A 47 -11.04 -9.06 12.07
N ASN A 48 -10.83 -10.35 12.36
CA ASN A 48 -10.78 -10.90 13.72
C ASN A 48 -9.39 -10.80 14.39
N GLY A 49 -8.39 -10.25 13.68
CA GLY A 49 -7.04 -10.01 14.20
C GLY A 49 -6.04 -11.15 14.01
N GLU A 50 -6.40 -12.24 13.31
CA GLU A 50 -5.48 -13.32 12.99
C GLU A 50 -4.48 -12.88 11.92
N ARG A 51 -3.17 -13.08 12.16
CA ARG A 51 -2.12 -12.72 11.20
C ARG A 51 -2.13 -13.65 9.99
N ILE A 52 -2.24 -13.06 8.81
CA ILE A 52 -2.19 -13.73 7.50
C ILE A 52 -0.76 -13.72 6.95
N ALA A 53 -0.10 -12.56 6.99
CA ALA A 53 1.23 -12.38 6.42
C ALA A 53 2.00 -11.27 7.14
N PHE A 54 3.33 -11.34 7.06
CA PHE A 54 4.20 -10.36 7.69
C PHE A 54 5.49 -10.20 6.90
N ALA A 55 5.96 -8.96 6.79
CA ALA A 55 7.29 -8.65 6.30
C ALA A 55 7.90 -7.50 7.10
N GLN A 56 9.15 -7.67 7.49
CA GLN A 56 9.86 -6.73 8.34
C GLN A 56 10.78 -5.85 7.52
N ASP A 57 10.72 -4.55 7.80
CA ASP A 57 11.68 -3.53 7.39
C ASP A 57 12.06 -3.56 5.90
N LEU A 58 11.07 -3.75 5.03
CA LEU A 58 11.23 -3.79 3.57
C LEU A 58 11.84 -2.47 3.07
N PRO A 59 13.06 -2.49 2.49
CA PRO A 59 13.72 -1.29 2.02
C PRO A 59 13.08 -0.80 0.72
N ARG A 60 13.17 0.51 0.49
CA ARG A 60 12.77 1.14 -0.76
C ARG A 60 13.60 0.62 -1.94
N THR A 61 12.94 0.28 -3.03
CA THR A 61 13.57 -0.24 -4.26
C THR A 61 13.75 0.81 -5.34
N LEU A 62 12.97 1.89 -5.32
CA LEU A 62 12.99 3.00 -6.27
C LEU A 62 12.52 4.30 -5.62
N GLN A 63 13.08 5.44 -6.02
CA GLN A 63 12.52 6.75 -5.70
C GLN A 63 11.28 7.00 -6.58
N SER A 64 10.09 6.77 -6.03
CA SER A 64 8.81 6.94 -6.72
C SER A 64 7.70 7.34 -5.72
N PRO A 65 6.57 7.88 -6.18
CA PRO A 65 5.47 8.27 -5.29
C PRO A 65 4.60 7.11 -4.79
N VAL A 66 4.74 5.91 -5.37
CA VAL A 66 3.88 4.75 -5.09
C VAL A 66 4.72 3.49 -4.91
N CYS A 67 4.37 2.71 -3.91
CA CYS A 67 4.88 1.37 -3.67
C CYS A 67 3.79 0.35 -3.99
N LEU A 68 4.17 -0.77 -4.56
CA LEU A 68 3.33 -1.94 -4.75
C LEU A 68 3.75 -3.03 -3.77
N LEU A 69 2.82 -3.41 -2.91
CA LEU A 69 2.95 -4.55 -2.02
C LEU A 69 2.29 -5.77 -2.66
N ARG A 70 3.03 -6.87 -2.77
CA ARG A 70 2.51 -8.16 -3.25
C ARG A 70 2.58 -9.20 -2.14
N ARG A 71 1.44 -9.83 -1.85
CA ARG A 71 1.35 -10.95 -0.91
C ARG A 71 1.46 -12.27 -1.68
N GLU A 72 2.46 -13.07 -1.31
CA GLU A 72 2.67 -14.43 -1.82
C GLU A 72 2.54 -15.38 -0.61
N GLY A 73 1.32 -15.87 -0.37
CA GLY A 73 0.99 -16.67 0.81
C GLY A 73 1.16 -15.85 2.10
N VAL A 74 2.17 -16.22 2.91
CA VAL A 74 2.52 -15.56 4.18
C VAL A 74 3.61 -14.50 4.04
N SER A 75 4.20 -14.37 2.85
CA SER A 75 5.28 -13.42 2.56
C SER A 75 4.75 -12.18 1.82
N ILE A 76 5.45 -11.06 1.98
CA ILE A 76 5.10 -9.79 1.34
C ILE A 76 6.35 -9.21 0.70
N ARG A 77 6.24 -8.78 -0.56
CA ARG A 77 7.29 -8.08 -1.30
C ARG A 77 6.90 -6.63 -1.52
N ARG A 78 7.91 -5.76 -1.51
CA ARG A 78 7.81 -4.34 -1.85
C ARG A 78 8.47 -4.10 -3.19
N GLU A 79 7.79 -3.36 -4.05
CA GLU A 79 8.34 -2.80 -5.29
C GLU A 79 7.85 -1.36 -5.45
N ASP A 80 8.75 -0.39 -5.32
CA ASP A 80 8.44 1.02 -5.62
C ASP A 80 8.40 1.22 -7.13
N ILE A 81 7.30 1.81 -7.62
CA ILE A 81 6.98 1.87 -9.06
C ILE A 81 6.44 3.24 -9.47
N TRP A 82 6.53 3.50 -10.77
CA TRP A 82 5.67 4.48 -11.43
C TRP A 82 4.52 3.71 -12.07
N PRO A 83 3.29 3.79 -11.54
CA PRO A 83 2.17 3.02 -12.06
C PRO A 83 1.98 3.16 -13.56
N THR A 84 1.49 2.08 -14.16
CA THR A 84 1.12 1.99 -15.57
C THR A 84 -0.33 1.52 -15.66
N ASP A 85 -0.79 1.28 -16.89
CA ASP A 85 -2.10 0.68 -17.13
C ASP A 85 -2.27 -0.69 -16.45
N ALA A 86 -1.15 -1.39 -16.15
CA ALA A 86 -1.18 -2.68 -15.45
C ALA A 86 -1.66 -2.60 -14.00
N GLU A 87 -1.57 -1.42 -13.37
CA GLU A 87 -1.95 -1.21 -11.98
C GLU A 87 -3.35 -0.58 -11.82
N LEU A 88 -4.01 -0.22 -12.92
CA LEU A 88 -5.36 0.33 -12.86
C LEU A 88 -6.34 -0.71 -12.31
N GLY A 89 -7.26 -0.26 -11.45
CA GLY A 89 -8.21 -1.14 -10.76
C GLY A 89 -7.67 -1.76 -9.47
N LEU A 90 -6.36 -1.67 -9.19
CA LEU A 90 -5.82 -2.09 -7.91
C LEU A 90 -6.24 -1.14 -6.77
N PRO A 91 -6.43 -1.66 -5.55
CA PRO A 91 -6.61 -0.82 -4.39
C PRO A 91 -5.34 -0.03 -4.10
N ILE A 92 -5.51 1.22 -3.65
CA ILE A 92 -4.44 2.11 -3.23
C ILE A 92 -4.73 2.65 -1.83
N LEU A 93 -3.80 2.38 -0.90
CA LEU A 93 -3.81 2.87 0.47
C LEU A 93 -3.13 4.24 0.56
N LEU A 94 -3.86 5.22 1.07
CA LEU A 94 -3.33 6.55 1.39
C LEU A 94 -2.76 6.57 2.82
N PRO A 95 -1.82 7.49 3.12
CA PRO A 95 -1.28 7.65 4.47
C PRO A 95 -2.33 7.91 5.56
N GLY A 96 -3.49 8.47 5.20
CA GLY A 96 -4.62 8.68 6.12
C GLY A 96 -5.38 7.41 6.50
N GLY A 97 -5.12 6.28 5.83
CA GLY A 97 -5.79 5.00 6.03
C GLY A 97 -6.94 4.74 5.05
N GLU A 98 -7.30 5.71 4.23
CA GLU A 98 -8.29 5.53 3.18
C GLU A 98 -7.78 4.58 2.09
N VAL A 99 -8.64 3.68 1.64
CA VAL A 99 -8.38 2.80 0.52
C VAL A 99 -9.29 3.20 -0.63
N GLY A 100 -8.69 3.62 -1.75
CA GLY A 100 -9.39 3.89 -3.00
C GLY A 100 -9.04 2.87 -4.07
N ILE A 101 -9.64 3.03 -5.26
CA ILE A 101 -9.26 2.28 -6.46
C ILE A 101 -8.51 3.21 -7.41
N LEU A 102 -7.32 2.81 -7.89
CA LEU A 102 -6.59 3.58 -8.89
C LEU A 102 -7.35 3.58 -10.23
N ARG A 103 -7.76 4.75 -10.71
CA ARG A 103 -8.55 4.91 -11.96
C ARG A 103 -7.72 5.42 -13.13
N SER A 104 -6.75 6.29 -12.86
CA SER A 104 -5.82 6.78 -13.88
C SER A 104 -4.50 7.18 -13.26
N TRP A 105 -3.43 7.06 -14.05
CA TRP A 105 -2.10 7.54 -13.72
C TRP A 105 -1.43 8.12 -14.95
N TRP A 106 -0.72 9.23 -14.75
CA TRP A 106 0.15 9.84 -15.75
C TRP A 106 1.35 10.45 -15.05
N HIS A 107 2.52 10.40 -15.68
CA HIS A 107 3.70 11.12 -15.24
C HIS A 107 4.53 11.57 -16.44
N ALA A 108 5.30 12.65 -16.27
CA ALA A 108 6.26 13.10 -17.27
C ALA A 108 7.43 12.10 -17.40
N ASP A 109 8.08 12.05 -18.56
CA ASP A 109 9.23 11.16 -18.81
C ASP A 109 10.37 11.39 -17.81
N ASP A 110 10.56 12.64 -17.38
CA ASP A 110 11.56 13.02 -16.38
C ASP A 110 11.13 12.75 -14.93
N ARG A 111 9.90 12.26 -14.74
CA ARG A 111 9.31 11.86 -13.45
C ARG A 111 9.21 12.98 -12.42
N LYS A 112 9.22 14.25 -12.86
CA LYS A 112 9.07 15.41 -11.95
C LYS A 112 7.64 15.87 -11.76
N GLU A 113 6.73 15.43 -12.61
CA GLU A 113 5.30 15.73 -12.54
C GLU A 113 4.51 14.43 -12.67
N TRP A 114 3.44 14.30 -11.88
CA TRP A 114 2.47 13.23 -12.01
C TRP A 114 1.06 13.70 -11.69
N ARG A 115 0.10 13.04 -12.31
CA ARG A 115 -1.34 13.22 -12.09
C ARG A 115 -1.98 11.86 -12.01
N TRP A 116 -2.98 11.74 -11.15
CA TRP A 116 -3.63 10.48 -10.88
C TRP A 116 -5.03 10.75 -10.36
N GLN A 117 -5.90 9.77 -10.55
CA GLN A 117 -7.26 9.79 -10.03
C GLN A 117 -7.52 8.50 -9.29
N ILE A 118 -8.16 8.64 -8.14
CA ILE A 118 -8.66 7.53 -7.35
C ILE A 118 -10.16 7.65 -7.22
N GLU A 119 -10.82 6.52 -7.16
CA GLU A 119 -12.21 6.44 -6.73
C GLU A 119 -12.22 6.07 -5.25
N LEU A 120 -12.80 6.94 -4.44
CA LEU A 120 -13.14 6.67 -3.04
C LEU A 120 -14.64 6.48 -2.97
N SER A 121 -15.07 5.34 -2.44
CA SER A 121 -16.48 5.04 -2.22
C SER A 121 -16.66 4.53 -0.80
N ASN A 122 -17.73 4.99 -0.16
CA ASN A 122 -18.19 4.41 1.08
C ASN A 122 -19.41 3.56 0.75
N SER A 123 -19.25 2.24 0.79
CA SER A 123 -20.39 1.35 0.96
C SER A 123 -20.40 0.96 2.43
N ILE A 124 -21.38 1.46 3.18
CA ILE A 124 -21.66 0.96 4.53
C ILE A 124 -21.89 -0.54 4.36
N ARG A 125 -20.92 -1.36 4.73
CA ARG A 125 -21.00 -2.82 4.77
C ARG A 125 -20.87 -3.27 6.22
#